data_AF-A0ABC8ENC3-F1
#
_entry.id   AF-A0ABC8ENC3-F1
#
_cell.length_a   1.000
_cell.length_b   1.000
_cell.length_c   1.000
_cell.angle_alpha   90.00
_cell.angle_beta   90.00
_cell.angle_gamma   90.00
#
_symmetry.space_group_name_H-M   'P 1'
#
loop_
_entity.id
_entity.type
_entity.pdbx_description
1 polymer ?
#
loop_
_entity_poly.entity_id
_entity_poly.type
_entity_poly.pdbx_seq_one_letter_code
_entity_poly.pdbx_strand_id
1 'polypeptide(L)'
;MVSIKEPQLVADTSQLNWMNTYNQEQLQTLQLVRKYLDGLTPRAFSELKSTLKEYLSFRNDLDTFLTRHFNDICTEQCFRSRLSACCSREGIIAFFADVLVNAVMSDSEPLDRIEAVLSQPNPGFKCIFLGDEGCLWQVTPIVCAIFLCDSAKERVFEGNEELHKCWEALEEQKKRFTWPDRPVLFDDLEALFIDAGLRSPLMYLHDSPGLLRIKQLAGIDTTKR
;
A
#
# COMPACT_ATOMS: atom_id res chain seq x y z
N MET A 1 11.63 32.82 43.83
CA MET A 1 12.19 31.88 42.84
C MET A 1 11.16 30.79 42.61
N VAL A 2 10.35 30.94 41.56
CA VAL A 2 9.36 29.93 41.16
C VAL A 2 10.09 28.92 40.28
N SER A 3 10.24 27.69 40.78
CA SER A 3 10.86 26.60 40.04
C SER A 3 9.85 26.11 38.99
N ILE A 4 10.08 26.46 37.74
CA ILE A 4 9.30 25.99 36.59
C ILE A 4 9.75 24.54 36.36
N LYS A 5 8.87 23.58 36.69
CA LYS A 5 9.09 22.17 36.32
C LYS A 5 8.95 22.04 34.81
N GLU A 6 9.98 21.50 34.17
CA GLU A 6 9.94 21.05 32.78
C GLU A 6 8.80 20.03 32.59
N PRO A 7 8.02 20.12 31.51
CA PRO A 7 7.03 19.10 31.19
C PRO A 7 7.76 17.83 30.74
N GLN A 8 7.67 16.78 31.55
CA GLN A 8 8.04 15.44 31.12
C GLN A 8 7.11 15.03 29.97
N LEU A 9 7.68 14.93 28.77
CA LEU A 9 7.08 14.22 27.64
C LEU A 9 6.95 12.74 28.04
N VAL A 10 5.79 12.38 28.59
CA VAL A 10 5.40 10.98 28.74
C VAL A 10 5.07 10.48 27.34
N ALA A 11 5.99 9.71 26.74
CA ALA A 11 5.69 8.96 25.54
C ALA A 11 4.52 8.00 25.84
N ASP A 12 3.44 8.14 25.10
CA ASP A 12 2.23 7.33 25.24
C ASP A 12 2.56 5.86 24.92
N THR A 13 2.58 5.02 25.95
CA THR A 13 2.93 3.60 25.85
C THR A 13 1.95 2.79 24.99
N SER A 14 0.75 3.32 24.72
CA SER A 14 -0.20 2.71 23.78
C SER A 14 0.28 2.81 22.32
N GLN A 15 1.00 3.87 21.97
CA GLN A 15 1.54 4.09 20.63
C GLN A 15 2.73 3.17 20.32
N LEU A 16 3.59 2.92 21.33
CA LEU A 16 4.69 1.95 21.21
C LEU A 16 4.19 0.51 20.98
N ASN A 17 3.04 0.17 21.58
CA ASN A 17 2.46 -1.16 21.46
C ASN A 17 1.78 -1.39 20.09
N TRP A 18 1.12 -0.36 19.54
CA TRP A 18 0.42 -0.44 18.26
C TRP A 18 1.35 -0.41 17.03
N MET A 19 2.44 0.37 17.07
CA MET A 19 3.47 0.35 16.01
C MET A 19 4.15 -1.02 15.89
N ASN A 20 4.22 -1.76 17.01
CA ASN A 20 4.67 -3.14 17.00
C ASN A 20 3.65 -4.04 16.26
N THR A 21 2.35 -3.83 16.46
CA THR A 21 1.29 -4.58 15.74
C THR A 21 1.32 -4.30 14.24
N TYR A 22 1.34 -3.04 13.79
CA TYR A 22 1.38 -2.71 12.36
C TYR A 22 2.58 -3.35 11.66
N ASN A 23 3.79 -3.15 12.20
CA ASN A 23 5.00 -3.74 11.62
C ASN A 23 4.93 -5.27 11.57
N GLN A 24 4.41 -5.90 12.63
CA GLN A 24 4.23 -7.34 12.69
C GLN A 24 3.24 -7.85 11.64
N GLU A 25 2.10 -7.18 11.47
CA GLU A 25 1.08 -7.55 10.47
C GLU A 25 1.66 -7.48 9.04
N GLN A 26 2.41 -6.42 8.74
CA GLN A 26 3.11 -6.26 7.47
C GLN A 26 4.19 -7.34 7.28
N LEU A 27 5.00 -7.61 8.31
CA LEU A 27 6.08 -8.60 8.26
C LEU A 27 5.56 -10.01 8.06
N GLN A 28 4.55 -10.41 8.85
CA GLN A 28 3.91 -11.72 8.75
C GLN A 28 3.31 -11.93 7.35
N THR A 29 2.69 -10.89 6.79
CA THR A 29 2.11 -10.96 5.45
C THR A 29 3.19 -11.12 4.39
N LEU A 30 4.27 -10.35 4.45
CA LEU A 30 5.39 -10.46 3.52
C LEU A 30 6.03 -11.86 3.57
N GLN A 31 6.30 -12.37 4.77
CA GLN A 31 6.87 -13.72 4.94
C GLN A 31 5.95 -14.82 4.41
N LEU A 32 4.64 -14.69 4.64
CA LEU A 32 3.63 -15.62 4.12
C LEU A 32 3.58 -15.61 2.59
N VAL A 33 3.58 -14.41 1.98
CA VAL A 33 3.61 -14.22 0.53
C VAL A 33 4.85 -14.85 -0.07
N ARG A 34 6.04 -14.54 0.48
CA ARG A 34 7.31 -15.08 -0.03
C ARG A 34 7.35 -16.60 0.04
N LYS A 35 6.99 -17.17 1.19
CA LYS A 35 6.93 -18.62 1.37
C LYS A 35 6.00 -19.30 0.36
N TYR A 36 4.85 -18.68 0.05
CA TYR A 36 3.94 -19.20 -0.97
C TYR A 36 4.56 -19.14 -2.36
N LEU A 37 5.15 -18.00 -2.74
CA LEU A 37 5.80 -17.80 -4.03
C LEU A 37 6.98 -18.76 -4.25
N ASP A 38 7.79 -19.00 -3.21
CA ASP A 38 8.92 -19.95 -3.24
C ASP A 38 8.46 -21.40 -3.48
N GLY A 39 7.21 -21.72 -3.11
CA GLY A 39 6.59 -23.02 -3.34
C GLY A 39 5.96 -23.19 -4.72
N LEU A 40 5.85 -22.12 -5.52
CA LEU A 40 5.22 -22.20 -6.84
C LEU A 40 6.15 -22.84 -7.88
N THR A 41 5.55 -23.61 -8.78
CA THR A 41 6.25 -24.02 -10.00
C THR A 41 6.49 -22.81 -10.91
N PRO A 42 7.51 -22.83 -11.79
CA PRO A 42 7.75 -21.75 -12.75
C PRO A 42 6.52 -21.43 -13.61
N ARG A 43 5.71 -22.45 -13.94
CA ARG A 43 4.46 -22.28 -14.68
C ARG A 43 3.41 -21.53 -13.85
N ALA A 44 3.16 -21.96 -12.61
CA ALA A 44 2.18 -21.30 -11.73
C ALA A 44 2.59 -19.86 -11.40
N PHE A 45 3.89 -19.60 -11.21
CA PHE A 45 4.41 -18.25 -11.04
C PHE A 45 4.18 -17.40 -12.31
N SER A 46 4.43 -17.96 -13.49
CA SER A 46 4.16 -17.27 -14.77
C SER A 46 2.66 -17.00 -14.97
N GLU A 47 1.79 -17.93 -14.59
CA GLU A 47 0.33 -17.76 -14.66
C GLU A 47 -0.12 -16.63 -13.70
N LEU A 48 0.36 -16.63 -12.45
CA LEU A 48 0.11 -15.54 -11.51
C LEU A 48 0.60 -14.19 -12.05
N LYS A 49 1.82 -14.12 -12.59
CA LYS A 49 2.33 -12.88 -13.19
C LYS A 49 1.47 -12.42 -14.37
N SER A 50 0.90 -13.34 -15.13
CA SER A 50 0.00 -13.02 -16.23
C SER A 50 -1.32 -12.39 -15.75
N THR A 51 -1.87 -12.81 -14.61
CA THR A 51 -3.09 -12.20 -14.07
C THR A 51 -2.87 -10.76 -13.62
N LEU A 52 -1.65 -10.40 -13.24
CA LEU A 52 -1.28 -9.04 -12.82
C LEU A 52 -1.06 -8.07 -14.00
N LYS A 53 -1.02 -8.54 -15.25
CA LYS A 53 -0.57 -7.75 -16.41
C LYS A 53 -1.35 -6.45 -16.59
N GLU A 54 -2.69 -6.50 -16.53
CA GLU A 54 -3.53 -5.32 -16.70
C GLU A 54 -3.35 -4.32 -15.57
N TYR A 55 -3.23 -4.82 -14.33
CA TYR A 55 -2.96 -3.98 -13.16
C TYR A 55 -1.60 -3.31 -13.27
N LEU A 56 -0.55 -4.04 -13.64
CA LEU A 56 0.79 -3.50 -13.82
C LEU A 56 0.86 -2.47 -14.96
N SER A 57 0.08 -2.65 -16.04
CA SER A 57 -0.06 -1.63 -17.08
C SER A 57 -0.66 -0.33 -16.52
N PHE A 58 -1.76 -0.44 -15.77
CA PHE A 58 -2.36 0.69 -15.07
C PHE A 58 -1.38 1.37 -14.11
N ARG A 59 -0.62 0.57 -13.35
CA ARG A 59 0.41 1.09 -12.43
C ARG A 59 1.48 1.88 -13.17
N ASN A 60 1.94 1.39 -14.32
CA ASN A 60 2.91 2.10 -15.14
C ASN A 60 2.35 3.43 -15.69
N ASP A 61 1.08 3.46 -16.11
CA ASP A 61 0.43 4.67 -16.59
C ASP A 61 0.29 5.71 -15.47
N LEU A 62 -0.10 5.26 -14.27
CA LEU A 62 -0.17 6.10 -13.07
C LEU A 62 1.22 6.64 -12.71
N ASP A 63 2.24 5.79 -12.63
CA ASP A 63 3.60 6.20 -12.29
C ASP A 63 4.14 7.20 -13.34
N THR A 64 3.88 6.97 -14.63
CA THR A 64 4.24 7.92 -15.70
C THR A 64 3.57 9.27 -15.52
N PHE A 65 2.28 9.30 -15.18
CA PHE A 65 1.55 10.54 -14.90
C PHE A 65 2.14 11.29 -13.70
N LEU A 66 2.40 10.58 -12.59
CA LEU A 66 2.96 11.14 -11.37
C LEU A 66 4.39 11.66 -11.61
N THR A 67 5.25 10.90 -12.27
CA THR A 67 6.61 11.34 -12.59
C THR A 67 6.59 12.60 -13.46
N ARG A 68 5.69 12.66 -14.44
CA ARG A 68 5.63 13.80 -15.37
C ARG A 68 5.11 15.08 -14.74
N HIS A 69 4.15 14.98 -13.82
CA HIS A 69 3.40 16.15 -13.34
C HIS A 69 3.63 16.48 -11.86
N PHE A 70 4.04 15.52 -11.05
CA PHE A 70 4.12 15.66 -9.59
C PHE A 70 5.52 15.44 -9.01
N ASN A 71 6.47 14.90 -9.79
CA ASN A 71 7.80 14.54 -9.29
C ASN A 71 8.50 15.68 -8.52
N ASP A 72 8.50 16.89 -9.07
CA ASP A 72 9.22 18.02 -8.46
C ASP A 72 8.58 18.46 -7.13
N ILE A 73 7.25 18.32 -7.02
CA ILE A 73 6.49 18.71 -5.82
C ILE A 73 6.62 17.62 -4.75
N CYS A 74 6.39 16.37 -5.13
CA CYS A 74 6.39 15.24 -4.20
C CYS A 74 7.81 14.87 -3.74
N THR A 75 8.83 14.95 -4.61
CA THR A 75 10.23 14.67 -4.23
C THR A 75 10.75 15.66 -3.18
N GLU A 76 10.43 16.94 -3.33
CA GLU A 76 10.85 17.96 -2.36
C GLU A 76 10.05 17.87 -1.05
N GLN A 77 8.72 17.75 -1.13
CA GLN A 77 7.86 17.83 0.05
C GLN A 77 7.68 16.52 0.81
N CYS A 78 7.80 15.36 0.16
CA CYS A 78 7.54 14.06 0.80
C CYS A 78 8.82 13.23 1.00
N PHE A 79 9.70 13.17 0.00
CA PHE A 79 10.87 12.31 0.05
C PHE A 79 12.06 12.98 0.75
N ARG A 80 12.43 14.22 0.37
CA ARG A 80 13.55 14.94 1.01
C ARG A 80 13.26 15.37 2.44
N SER A 81 12.04 15.81 2.72
CA SER A 81 11.64 16.23 4.06
C SER A 81 11.47 15.06 5.03
N ARG A 82 11.42 13.81 4.52
CA ARG A 82 11.03 12.59 5.24
C ARG A 82 9.70 12.69 5.99
N LEU A 83 8.91 13.71 5.70
CA LEU A 83 7.61 13.92 6.33
C LEU A 83 6.56 13.03 5.72
N SER A 84 6.78 12.55 4.48
CA SER A 84 5.75 11.91 3.66
C SER A 84 4.43 12.65 3.87
N ALA A 85 4.32 13.91 3.42
CA ALA A 85 3.15 14.74 3.72
C ALA A 85 1.82 14.09 3.28
N CYS A 86 1.90 13.16 2.33
CA CYS A 86 0.83 12.28 1.84
C CYS A 86 0.52 11.06 2.73
N CYS A 87 1.38 10.73 3.69
CA CYS A 87 1.20 9.67 4.68
C CYS A 87 0.75 10.30 6.01
N SER A 88 -0.27 9.73 6.63
CA SER A 88 -0.67 10.13 7.97
C SER A 88 0.42 9.75 8.98
N ARG A 89 0.24 10.14 10.25
CA ARG A 89 1.15 9.77 11.35
C ARG A 89 1.15 8.24 11.62
N GLU A 90 0.23 7.49 11.03
CA GLU A 90 -0.15 6.12 11.40
C GLU A 90 0.36 5.05 10.41
N GLY A 91 1.13 5.45 9.39
CA GLY A 91 1.52 4.57 8.29
C GLY A 91 0.56 4.63 7.10
N ILE A 92 0.77 3.75 6.12
CA ILE A 92 -0.13 3.59 4.97
C ILE A 92 -0.88 2.27 5.12
N ILE A 93 -2.16 2.25 4.76
CA ILE A 93 -2.85 0.97 4.59
C ILE A 93 -2.25 0.31 3.35
N ALA A 94 -1.61 -0.84 3.54
CA ALA A 94 -1.21 -1.74 2.46
C ALA A 94 -2.15 -2.93 2.46
N PHE A 95 -2.76 -3.22 1.31
CA PHE A 95 -3.56 -4.42 1.14
C PHE A 95 -2.65 -5.64 1.00
N PHE A 96 -3.17 -6.83 1.30
CA PHE A 96 -2.50 -8.09 0.99
C PHE A 96 -2.03 -8.16 -0.47
N ALA A 97 -2.88 -7.73 -1.41
CA ALA A 97 -2.56 -7.69 -2.82
C ALA A 97 -1.40 -6.75 -3.16
N ASP A 98 -1.21 -5.63 -2.44
CA ASP A 98 -0.05 -4.76 -2.66
C ASP A 98 1.24 -5.53 -2.35
N VAL A 99 1.29 -6.23 -1.21
CA VAL A 99 2.45 -7.05 -0.79
C VAL A 99 2.75 -8.13 -1.83
N LEU A 100 1.72 -8.83 -2.30
CA LEU A 100 1.86 -9.87 -3.32
C LEU A 100 2.40 -9.33 -4.63
N VAL A 101 1.82 -8.24 -5.15
CA VAL A 101 2.27 -7.63 -6.41
C VAL A 101 3.73 -7.18 -6.28
N ASN A 102 4.08 -6.52 -5.17
CA ASN A 102 5.46 -6.10 -4.94
C ASN A 102 6.43 -7.29 -4.89
N ALA A 103 6.05 -8.38 -4.22
CA ALA A 103 6.87 -9.59 -4.14
C ALA A 103 7.04 -10.29 -5.49
N VAL A 104 6.00 -10.34 -6.34
CA VAL A 104 6.10 -10.90 -7.71
C VAL A 104 7.01 -10.05 -8.62
N MET A 105 7.12 -8.75 -8.33
CA MET A 105 7.88 -7.79 -9.14
C MET A 105 9.27 -7.47 -8.59
N SER A 106 9.64 -8.00 -7.43
CA SER A 106 10.92 -7.75 -6.78
C SER A 106 11.78 -9.00 -6.77
N ASP A 107 13.10 -8.79 -6.86
CA ASP A 107 14.06 -9.82 -6.45
C ASP A 107 14.12 -9.94 -4.91
N SER A 108 14.87 -10.90 -4.40
CA SER A 108 14.97 -11.14 -2.96
C SER A 108 15.54 -9.95 -2.18
N GLU A 109 16.55 -9.27 -2.74
CA GLU A 109 17.27 -8.20 -2.03
C GLU A 109 16.38 -6.99 -1.64
N PRO A 110 15.53 -6.42 -2.53
CA PRO A 110 14.53 -5.42 -2.12
C PRO A 110 13.57 -5.90 -1.02
N LEU A 111 13.13 -7.17 -1.08
CA LEU A 111 12.21 -7.73 -0.09
C LEU A 111 12.90 -7.93 1.27
N ASP A 112 14.17 -8.34 1.26
CA ASP A 112 14.98 -8.50 2.47
C ASP A 112 15.17 -7.15 3.19
N ARG A 113 15.31 -6.04 2.44
CA ARG A 113 15.33 -4.68 3.03
C ARG A 113 14.01 -4.32 3.69
N ILE A 114 12.86 -4.67 3.07
CA ILE A 114 11.54 -4.44 3.66
C ILE A 114 11.39 -5.26 4.96
N GLU A 115 11.79 -6.53 4.97
CA GLU A 115 11.76 -7.36 6.17
C GLU A 115 12.64 -6.80 7.29
N ALA A 116 13.83 -6.30 6.94
CA ALA A 116 14.76 -5.73 7.90
C ALA A 116 14.18 -4.49 8.61
N VAL A 117 13.51 -3.59 7.88
CA VAL A 117 12.89 -2.41 8.51
C VAL A 117 11.66 -2.76 9.32
N LEU A 118 10.85 -3.73 8.87
CA LEU A 118 9.67 -4.19 9.60
C LEU A 118 10.03 -4.95 10.89
N SER A 119 11.20 -5.56 10.94
CA SER A 119 11.70 -6.27 12.13
C SER A 119 12.26 -5.35 13.21
N GLN A 120 12.36 -4.04 12.94
CA GLN A 120 12.87 -3.06 13.87
C GLN A 120 11.75 -2.14 14.36
N PRO A 121 11.83 -1.59 15.58
CA PRO A 121 10.95 -0.51 16.01
C PRO A 121 11.08 0.67 15.04
N ASN A 122 9.94 1.26 14.63
CA ASN A 122 9.96 2.43 13.76
C ASN A 122 10.76 3.57 14.43
N PRO A 123 11.84 4.09 13.81
CA PRO A 123 12.73 5.09 14.41
C PRO A 123 12.12 6.51 14.48
N GLY A 124 10.82 6.66 14.19
CA GLY A 124 10.08 7.92 14.29
C GLY A 124 9.73 8.56 12.94
N PHE A 125 9.86 7.82 11.83
CA PHE A 125 9.37 8.26 10.52
C PHE A 125 7.88 7.99 10.39
N LYS A 126 7.17 8.84 9.63
CA LYS A 126 5.75 8.59 9.33
C LYS A 126 5.54 7.37 8.44
N CYS A 127 6.49 7.09 7.54
CA CYS A 127 6.49 5.90 6.69
C CYS A 127 7.76 5.08 6.98
N ILE A 128 7.58 3.86 7.49
CA ILE A 128 8.70 2.93 7.79
C ILE A 128 9.39 2.40 6.53
N PHE A 129 8.72 2.48 5.38
CA PHE A 129 9.25 2.02 4.10
C PHE A 129 10.02 3.10 3.35
N LEU A 130 10.23 4.28 3.94
CA LEU A 130 11.01 5.35 3.33
C LEU A 130 12.47 5.26 3.80
N GLY A 131 13.36 4.84 2.90
CA GLY A 131 14.81 4.82 3.10
C GLY A 131 15.51 6.05 2.50
N ASP A 132 16.85 6.05 2.57
CA ASP A 132 17.67 7.16 2.06
C ASP A 132 17.57 7.34 0.54
N GLU A 133 17.36 6.25 -0.20
CA GLU A 133 17.19 6.23 -1.66
C GLU A 133 15.71 6.33 -2.10
N GLY A 134 14.79 6.57 -1.17
CA GLY A 134 13.35 6.65 -1.45
C GLY A 134 12.58 5.45 -0.91
N CYS A 135 11.42 5.17 -1.52
CA CYS A 135 10.55 4.08 -1.07
C CYS A 135 11.20 2.72 -1.29
N LEU A 136 11.15 1.83 -0.29
CA LEU A 136 11.69 0.47 -0.39
C LEU A 136 10.84 -0.46 -1.26
N TRP A 137 9.58 -0.09 -1.54
CA TRP A 137 8.69 -0.84 -2.42
C TRP A 137 9.09 -0.64 -3.89
N GLN A 138 9.24 -1.75 -4.61
CA GLN A 138 9.41 -1.73 -6.07
C GLN A 138 8.11 -1.30 -6.77
N VAL A 139 6.97 -1.76 -6.26
CA VAL A 139 5.63 -1.31 -6.65
C VAL A 139 4.95 -0.76 -5.41
N THR A 140 4.81 0.56 -5.31
CA THR A 140 4.25 1.20 -4.12
C THR A 140 2.79 0.77 -3.89
N PRO A 141 2.33 0.64 -2.63
CA PRO A 141 0.93 0.30 -2.36
C PRO A 141 -0.02 1.29 -3.02
N ILE A 142 -1.14 0.79 -3.54
CA ILE A 142 -2.04 1.60 -4.37
C ILE A 142 -2.63 2.81 -3.65
N VAL A 143 -2.86 2.69 -2.33
CA VAL A 143 -3.31 3.80 -1.49
C VAL A 143 -2.27 4.92 -1.49
N CYS A 144 -0.99 4.59 -1.42
CA CYS A 144 0.09 5.57 -1.48
C CYS A 144 0.22 6.19 -2.87
N ALA A 145 0.09 5.38 -3.93
CA ALA A 145 0.27 5.84 -5.30
C ALA A 145 -0.83 6.79 -5.77
N ILE A 146 -2.08 6.57 -5.32
CA ILE A 146 -3.21 7.43 -5.69
C ILE A 146 -3.40 8.63 -4.74
N PHE A 147 -2.59 8.74 -3.68
CA PHE A 147 -2.73 9.86 -2.75
C PHE A 147 -1.93 11.07 -3.22
N LEU A 148 -2.63 12.17 -3.47
CA LEU A 148 -2.05 13.49 -3.71
C LEU A 148 -2.59 14.47 -2.67
N CYS A 149 -1.72 15.22 -2.01
CA CYS A 149 -2.15 16.26 -1.07
C CYS A 149 -2.81 17.43 -1.80
N ASP A 150 -3.70 18.13 -1.11
CA ASP A 150 -4.48 19.24 -1.69
C ASP A 150 -3.57 20.32 -2.28
N SER A 151 -2.47 20.67 -1.61
CA SER A 151 -1.50 21.66 -2.12
C SER A 151 -0.83 21.23 -3.42
N ALA A 152 -0.57 19.94 -3.62
CA ALA A 152 -0.02 19.42 -4.86
C ALA A 152 -1.08 19.40 -5.96
N LYS A 153 -2.32 18.99 -5.63
CA LYS A 153 -3.46 19.00 -6.56
C LYS A 153 -3.74 20.42 -7.05
N GLU A 154 -3.86 21.38 -6.14
CA GLU A 154 -4.06 22.80 -6.48
C GLU A 154 -2.96 23.29 -7.44
N ARG A 155 -1.69 23.09 -7.07
CA ARG A 155 -0.57 23.59 -7.89
C ARG A 155 -0.49 22.98 -9.29
N VAL A 156 -0.86 21.71 -9.47
CA VAL A 156 -0.75 21.01 -10.76
C VAL A 156 -2.02 21.15 -11.61
N PHE A 157 -3.20 21.15 -10.98
CA PHE A 157 -4.47 21.19 -11.68
C PHE A 157 -5.03 22.60 -11.87
N GLU A 158 -4.52 23.61 -11.17
CA GLU A 158 -4.96 25.00 -11.34
C GLU A 158 -4.82 25.44 -12.80
N GLY A 159 -5.95 25.78 -13.42
CA GLY A 159 -6.02 26.19 -14.82
C GLY A 159 -5.84 25.06 -15.85
N ASN A 160 -5.79 23.79 -15.44
CA ASN A 160 -5.58 22.64 -16.34
C ASN A 160 -6.63 21.54 -16.16
N GLU A 161 -7.81 21.75 -16.75
CA GLU A 161 -8.93 20.80 -16.70
C GLU A 161 -8.60 19.43 -17.34
N GLU A 162 -7.75 19.39 -18.36
CA GLU A 162 -7.39 18.13 -19.02
C GLU A 162 -6.53 17.25 -18.11
N LEU A 163 -5.61 17.83 -17.32
CA LEU A 163 -4.88 17.05 -16.31
C LEU A 163 -5.80 16.53 -15.22
N HIS A 164 -6.80 17.32 -14.81
CA HIS A 164 -7.80 16.88 -13.84
C HIS A 164 -8.60 15.68 -14.36
N LYS A 165 -9.08 15.73 -15.61
CA LYS A 165 -9.80 14.60 -16.24
C LYS A 165 -8.92 13.34 -16.37
N CYS A 166 -7.65 13.51 -16.73
CA CYS A 166 -6.69 12.39 -16.77
C CYS A 166 -6.53 11.75 -15.39
N TRP A 167 -6.45 12.55 -14.33
CA TRP A 167 -6.37 12.05 -12.96
C TRP A 167 -7.65 11.31 -12.54
N GLU A 168 -8.83 11.87 -12.80
CA GLU A 168 -10.12 11.21 -12.52
C GLU A 168 -10.26 9.88 -13.26
N ALA A 169 -9.77 9.80 -14.50
CA ALA A 169 -9.75 8.56 -15.26
C ALA A 169 -8.86 7.48 -14.61
N LEU A 170 -7.70 7.86 -14.07
CA LEU A 170 -6.82 6.95 -13.32
C LEU A 170 -7.48 6.50 -12.00
N GLU A 171 -8.14 7.41 -11.28
CA GLU A 171 -8.88 7.08 -10.05
C GLU A 171 -10.04 6.10 -10.33
N GLU A 172 -10.76 6.29 -11.44
CA GLU A 172 -11.83 5.39 -11.85
C GLU A 172 -11.28 4.03 -12.32
N GLN A 173 -10.17 4.03 -13.06
CA GLN A 173 -9.51 2.79 -13.47
C GLN A 173 -9.04 1.96 -12.27
N LYS A 174 -8.49 2.60 -11.23
CA LYS A 174 -8.12 1.95 -9.96
C LYS A 174 -9.27 1.15 -9.35
N LYS A 175 -10.51 1.68 -9.38
CA LYS A 175 -11.68 1.01 -8.78
C LYS A 175 -11.93 -0.38 -9.38
N ARG A 176 -11.59 -0.59 -10.65
CA ARG A 176 -11.70 -1.90 -11.31
C ARG A 176 -10.83 -2.98 -10.66
N PHE A 177 -9.80 -2.59 -9.93
CA PHE A 177 -8.88 -3.50 -9.25
C PHE A 177 -9.11 -3.60 -7.74
N THR A 178 -9.70 -2.56 -7.12
CA THR A 178 -9.75 -2.43 -5.66
C THR A 178 -11.14 -2.27 -5.06
N TRP A 179 -12.17 -1.93 -5.83
CA TRP A 179 -13.49 -1.57 -5.30
C TRP A 179 -14.47 -2.74 -5.44
N PRO A 180 -14.88 -3.40 -4.34
CA PRO A 180 -15.56 -4.68 -4.40
C PRO A 180 -17.09 -4.55 -4.53
N ASP A 181 -17.55 -3.57 -5.31
CA ASP A 181 -18.94 -3.55 -5.81
C ASP A 181 -19.12 -4.49 -7.03
N ARG A 182 -18.04 -5.15 -7.44
CA ARG A 182 -17.91 -6.14 -8.50
C ARG A 182 -16.74 -7.08 -8.17
N PRO A 183 -16.54 -8.19 -8.91
CA PRO A 183 -15.30 -8.95 -8.86
C PRO A 183 -14.11 -8.06 -9.23
N VAL A 184 -13.06 -8.07 -8.40
CA VAL A 184 -11.87 -7.24 -8.58
C VAL A 184 -10.60 -8.01 -8.28
N LEU A 185 -9.50 -7.64 -8.93
CA LEU A 185 -8.22 -8.34 -8.80
C LEU A 185 -7.76 -8.52 -7.34
N PHE A 186 -7.89 -7.48 -6.50
CA PHE A 186 -7.44 -7.57 -5.10
C PHE A 186 -8.20 -8.66 -4.33
N ASP A 187 -9.47 -8.87 -4.66
CA ASP A 187 -10.28 -9.94 -4.10
C ASP A 187 -9.80 -11.32 -4.58
N ASP A 188 -9.54 -11.47 -5.87
CA ASP A 188 -9.09 -12.74 -6.44
C ASP A 188 -7.71 -13.16 -5.92
N LEU A 189 -6.82 -12.18 -5.69
CA LEU A 189 -5.49 -12.43 -5.14
C LEU A 189 -5.52 -12.88 -3.67
N GLU A 190 -6.40 -12.33 -2.85
CA GLU A 190 -6.61 -12.82 -1.49
C GLU A 190 -7.19 -14.24 -1.51
N ALA A 191 -8.18 -14.48 -2.37
CA ALA A 191 -8.83 -15.78 -2.49
C ALA A 191 -7.86 -16.92 -2.86
N LEU A 192 -6.90 -16.66 -3.76
CA LEU A 192 -5.86 -17.62 -4.12
C LEU A 192 -5.12 -18.18 -2.89
N PHE A 193 -4.84 -17.33 -1.90
CA PHE A 193 -4.14 -17.72 -0.69
C PHE A 193 -5.08 -18.37 0.33
N ILE A 194 -6.31 -17.87 0.40
CA ILE A 194 -7.37 -18.45 1.22
C ILE A 194 -7.64 -19.91 0.83
N ASP A 195 -7.73 -20.19 -0.47
CA ASP A 195 -7.94 -21.54 -1.02
C ASP A 195 -6.75 -22.46 -0.73
N ALA A 196 -5.56 -21.90 -0.57
CA ALA A 196 -4.36 -22.60 -0.11
C ALA A 196 -4.29 -22.78 1.43
N GLY A 197 -5.33 -22.36 2.17
CA GLY A 197 -5.40 -22.44 3.63
C GLY A 197 -4.57 -21.38 4.36
N LEU A 198 -4.16 -20.31 3.67
CA LEU A 198 -3.35 -19.22 4.21
C LEU A 198 -4.24 -18.01 4.56
N ARG A 199 -3.87 -17.29 5.64
CA ARG A 199 -4.59 -16.10 6.12
C ARG A 199 -3.61 -15.02 6.52
N SER A 200 -3.98 -13.76 6.26
CA SER A 200 -3.21 -12.58 6.66
C SER A 200 -4.17 -11.52 7.19
N PRO A 201 -3.76 -10.74 8.21
CA PRO A 201 -4.54 -9.60 8.71
C PRO A 201 -4.74 -8.48 7.67
N LEU A 202 -4.00 -8.49 6.57
CA LEU A 202 -4.12 -7.52 5.47
C LEU A 202 -5.11 -7.95 4.38
N MET A 203 -5.81 -9.08 4.55
CA MET A 203 -6.82 -9.59 3.61
C MET A 203 -8.16 -8.82 3.78
N TYR A 204 -8.10 -7.50 3.64
CA TYR A 204 -9.22 -6.62 3.95
C TYR A 204 -10.43 -6.87 3.04
N LEU A 205 -10.24 -7.35 1.80
CA LEU A 205 -11.37 -7.61 0.92
C LEU A 205 -12.23 -8.77 1.47
N HIS A 206 -11.64 -9.70 2.22
CA HIS A 206 -12.35 -10.81 2.87
C HIS A 206 -12.68 -10.59 4.35
N ASP A 207 -11.92 -9.75 5.05
CA ASP A 207 -12.02 -9.64 6.51
C ASP A 207 -12.59 -8.29 6.98
N SER A 208 -12.55 -7.23 6.18
CA SER A 208 -13.02 -5.90 6.58
C SER A 208 -14.56 -5.83 6.57
N PRO A 209 -15.23 -5.55 7.70
CA PRO A 209 -16.68 -5.44 7.74
C PRO A 209 -17.25 -4.39 6.78
N GLY A 210 -16.51 -3.30 6.54
CA GLY A 210 -16.90 -2.24 5.62
C GLY A 210 -16.91 -2.71 4.16
N LEU A 211 -15.85 -3.41 3.73
CA LEU A 211 -15.74 -3.93 2.37
C LEU A 211 -16.70 -5.10 2.13
N LEU A 212 -16.91 -5.95 3.13
CA LEU A 212 -17.94 -7.00 3.09
C LEU A 212 -19.35 -6.41 2.95
N ARG A 213 -19.66 -5.31 3.63
CA ARG A 213 -20.94 -4.61 3.48
C ARG A 213 -21.13 -4.07 2.06
N ILE A 214 -20.08 -3.55 1.42
CA ILE A 214 -20.14 -3.09 0.02
C ILE A 214 -20.48 -4.26 -0.91
N LYS A 215 -19.81 -5.41 -0.76
CA LYS A 215 -20.10 -6.62 -1.52
C LYS A 215 -21.55 -7.08 -1.36
N GLN A 216 -22.06 -7.09 -0.12
CA GLN A 216 -23.44 -7.45 0.18
C GLN A 216 -24.44 -6.51 -0.52
N LEU A 217 -24.20 -5.19 -0.46
CA LEU A 217 -25.05 -4.20 -1.14
C LEU A 217 -25.02 -4.34 -2.66
N ALA A 218 -23.90 -4.79 -3.23
CA ALA A 218 -23.76 -5.09 -4.64
C ALA A 218 -24.31 -6.47 -5.05
N GLY A 219 -24.83 -7.27 -4.10
CA GLY A 219 -25.36 -8.61 -4.36
C GLY A 219 -24.27 -9.67 -4.64
N ILE A 220 -23.04 -9.42 -4.23
CA ILE A 220 -21.93 -10.38 -4.36
C ILE A 220 -21.97 -11.34 -3.17
N ASP A 221 -22.17 -12.63 -3.48
CA ASP A 221 -22.21 -13.68 -2.47
C ASP A 221 -20.79 -14.02 -1.98
N THR A 222 -20.47 -13.61 -0.76
CA THR A 222 -19.17 -13.88 -0.12
C THR A 222 -19.09 -15.28 0.49
N THR A 223 -20.18 -16.06 0.45
CA THR A 223 -20.27 -17.41 1.04
C THR A 223 -20.21 -18.53 0.00
N LYS A 224 -20.37 -18.22 -1.29
CA LYS A 224 -20.21 -19.16 -2.41
C LYS A 224 -18.82 -19.05 -3.01
N ARG A 225 -17.83 -19.61 -2.32
CA ARG A 225 -16.60 -20.12 -2.93
C ARG A 225 -16.28 -21.46 -2.31
#